data_AF-A0A951WIV9-F1
#
_entry.id   AF-A0A951WIV9-F1
#
_cell.length_a   1.000
_cell.length_b   1.000
_cell.length_c   1.000
_cell.angle_alpha   90.00
_cell.angle_beta   90.00
_cell.angle_gamma   90.00
#
_symmetry.space_group_name_H-M   'P 1'
#
loop_
_entity.id
_entity.type
_entity.pdbx_description
1 polymer ?
#
loop_
_entity_poly.entity_id
_entity_poly.type
_entity_poly.pdbx_seq_one_letter_code
_entity_poly.pdbx_strand_id
1 'polypeptide(L)'
;MISLESCAEDLKSPDYETATLAVFKILHLRVSIISDPQNSPKILWCLSRLITHSDTDIIEPVAWAMDHICELFPPSLEGADRANLLRMIQQSVSNPEELAQNLFLMNAYAKPVDSSMSKAFFSHENPRVQLAAVGLFCSTCKKEELDMALPYLGHPRSWFRRLCMFYLRRFGAKELYNALEAQLSNKDIYQRQMVLDALTYLPVNGSTVRILLLCSRDPVDEIRMKSLEVMGMYAHQSTRIRIQEMTDDLNIEICEKAESLLALSVSPKVTDLNPEDPMGLLH
;
A
#
# COMPACT_ATOMS: atom_id res chain seq x y z
N MET A 1 21.42 -22.68 5.07
CA MET A 1 20.75 -22.42 3.78
C MET A 1 19.27 -22.34 4.04
N ILE A 2 18.58 -21.37 3.45
CA ILE A 2 17.14 -21.16 3.57
C ILE A 2 16.46 -21.69 2.31
N SER A 3 15.37 -22.43 2.47
CA SER A 3 14.56 -22.95 1.37
C SER A 3 13.38 -22.04 1.07
N LEU A 4 13.23 -21.65 -0.20
CA LEU A 4 12.05 -20.95 -0.71
C LEU A 4 10.81 -21.84 -0.62
N GLU A 5 10.93 -23.16 -0.80
CA GLU A 5 9.80 -24.07 -0.57
C GLU A 5 9.29 -24.01 0.86
N SER A 6 10.19 -24.01 1.86
CA SER A 6 9.81 -23.83 3.26
C SER A 6 9.12 -22.48 3.49
N CYS A 7 9.66 -21.38 2.96
CA CYS A 7 9.01 -20.07 3.05
C CYS A 7 7.63 -20.06 2.39
N ALA A 8 7.43 -20.79 1.30
CA ALA A 8 6.14 -20.89 0.62
C ALA A 8 5.10 -21.65 1.47
N GLU A 9 5.51 -22.68 2.21
CA GLU A 9 4.60 -23.35 3.16
C GLU A 9 4.28 -22.46 4.36
N ASP A 10 5.27 -21.73 4.91
CA ASP A 10 5.02 -20.74 5.98
C ASP A 10 4.02 -19.64 5.52
N LEU A 11 4.14 -19.15 4.29
CA LEU A 11 3.21 -18.15 3.71
C LEU A 11 1.79 -18.68 3.51
N LYS A 12 1.59 -20.00 3.40
CA LYS A 12 0.26 -20.63 3.31
C LYS A 12 -0.35 -20.89 4.68
N SER A 13 0.41 -20.71 5.76
CA SER A 13 -0.07 -20.96 7.11
C SER A 13 -1.35 -20.17 7.38
N PRO A 14 -2.36 -20.80 8.01
CA PRO A 14 -3.53 -20.07 8.49
C PRO A 14 -3.20 -19.15 9.67
N ASP A 15 -2.04 -19.36 10.32
CA ASP A 15 -1.54 -18.49 11.38
C ASP A 15 -0.90 -17.22 10.79
N TYR A 16 -1.47 -16.07 11.15
CA TYR A 16 -1.06 -14.76 10.65
C TYR A 16 0.36 -14.40 11.06
N GLU A 17 0.78 -14.77 12.27
CA GLU A 17 2.13 -14.47 12.76
C GLU A 17 3.19 -15.24 11.95
N THR A 18 2.94 -16.52 11.69
CA THR A 18 3.79 -17.35 10.83
C THR A 18 3.93 -16.76 9.42
N ALA A 19 2.81 -16.39 8.78
CA ALA A 19 2.83 -15.79 7.45
C ALA A 19 3.59 -14.44 7.45
N THR A 20 3.39 -13.61 8.46
CA THR A 20 4.09 -12.33 8.64
C THR A 20 5.59 -12.52 8.80
N LEU A 21 6.01 -13.46 9.64
CA LEU A 21 7.43 -13.80 9.80
C LEU A 21 8.04 -14.32 8.50
N ALA A 22 7.30 -15.09 7.71
CA ALA A 22 7.76 -15.56 6.40
C ALA A 22 8.01 -14.40 5.43
N VAL A 23 7.14 -13.39 5.40
CA VAL A 23 7.33 -12.17 4.60
C VAL A 23 8.61 -11.45 5.01
N PHE A 24 8.84 -11.25 6.31
CA PHE A 24 10.07 -10.61 6.79
C PHE A 24 11.32 -11.45 6.53
N LYS A 25 11.26 -12.77 6.66
CA LYS A 25 12.36 -13.66 6.26
C LYS A 25 12.70 -13.46 4.78
N ILE A 26 11.68 -13.39 3.91
CA ILE A 26 11.85 -13.18 2.47
C ILE A 26 12.58 -11.87 2.18
N LEU A 27 12.19 -10.76 2.84
CA LEU A 27 12.84 -9.45 2.67
C LEU A 27 14.33 -9.45 3.01
N HIS A 28 14.80 -10.39 3.82
CA HIS A 28 16.20 -10.50 4.24
C HIS A 28 16.97 -11.58 3.48
N LEU A 29 16.34 -12.24 2.50
CA LEU A 29 16.99 -13.25 1.69
C LEU A 29 18.11 -12.65 0.83
N ARG A 30 19.15 -13.45 0.59
CA ARG A 30 20.25 -13.15 -0.34
C ARG A 30 20.50 -14.38 -1.20
N VAL A 31 20.90 -14.20 -2.47
CA VAL A 31 21.12 -15.31 -3.41
C VAL A 31 22.05 -16.38 -2.84
N SER A 32 23.10 -15.97 -2.13
CA SER A 32 24.13 -16.85 -1.56
C SER A 32 23.64 -17.82 -0.48
N ILE A 33 22.47 -17.57 0.12
CA ILE A 33 21.95 -18.40 1.22
C ILE A 33 20.75 -19.26 0.83
N ILE A 34 20.34 -19.23 -0.43
CA ILE A 34 19.11 -19.89 -0.92
C ILE A 34 19.45 -21.24 -1.55
N SER A 35 18.76 -22.29 -1.10
CA SER A 35 19.03 -23.68 -1.53
C SER A 35 18.33 -24.11 -2.82
N ASP A 36 17.24 -23.44 -3.19
CA ASP A 36 16.25 -23.88 -4.19
C ASP A 36 15.67 -22.68 -4.97
N PRO A 37 16.51 -21.92 -5.69
CA PRO A 37 16.10 -20.69 -6.39
C PRO A 37 14.97 -20.90 -7.42
N GLN A 38 14.85 -22.11 -7.97
CA GLN A 38 13.77 -22.49 -8.91
C GLN A 38 12.36 -22.37 -8.32
N ASN A 39 12.23 -22.31 -6.99
CA ASN A 39 10.95 -22.16 -6.30
C ASN A 39 10.49 -20.70 -6.16
N SER A 40 11.21 -19.71 -6.73
CA SER A 40 10.81 -18.30 -6.69
C SER A 40 9.40 -18.02 -7.24
N PRO A 41 8.89 -18.69 -8.30
CA PRO A 41 7.51 -18.45 -8.77
C PRO A 41 6.45 -18.92 -7.75
N LYS A 42 6.73 -19.99 -7.01
CA LYS A 42 5.85 -20.51 -5.94
C LYS A 42 5.73 -19.50 -4.80
N ILE A 43 6.82 -18.81 -4.46
CA ILE A 43 6.83 -17.71 -3.48
C ILE A 43 5.99 -16.54 -3.95
N LEU A 44 6.21 -16.06 -5.18
CA LEU A 44 5.42 -14.95 -5.76
C LEU A 44 3.92 -15.28 -5.78
N TRP A 45 3.57 -16.54 -6.09
CA TRP A 45 2.18 -17.02 -6.00
C TRP A 45 1.63 -16.95 -4.57
N CYS A 46 2.39 -17.37 -3.56
CA CYS A 46 1.95 -17.31 -2.16
C CYS A 46 1.78 -15.86 -1.67
N LEU A 47 2.74 -14.99 -1.97
CA LEU A 47 2.71 -13.56 -1.59
C LEU A 47 1.51 -12.84 -2.21
N SER A 48 1.22 -13.07 -3.49
CA SER A 48 0.03 -12.48 -4.15
C SER A 48 -1.29 -12.96 -3.54
N ARG A 49 -1.34 -14.20 -3.04
CA ARG A 49 -2.51 -14.71 -2.32
C ARG A 49 -2.69 -14.01 -0.98
N LEU A 50 -1.58 -13.72 -0.29
CA LEU A 50 -1.58 -13.04 1.00
C LEU A 50 -2.09 -11.59 0.87
N ILE A 51 -1.62 -10.81 -0.12
CA ILE A 51 -2.15 -9.46 -0.37
C ILE A 51 -3.66 -9.45 -0.65
N THR A 52 -4.14 -10.40 -1.47
CA THR A 52 -5.54 -10.38 -1.92
C THR A 52 -6.55 -10.79 -0.85
N HIS A 53 -6.09 -11.48 0.21
CA HIS A 53 -6.95 -12.00 1.28
C HIS A 53 -6.73 -11.30 2.63
N SER A 54 -5.77 -10.37 2.74
CA SER A 54 -5.46 -9.70 4.00
C SER A 54 -6.00 -8.27 4.03
N ASP A 55 -6.75 -7.92 5.07
CA ASP A 55 -7.04 -6.53 5.46
C ASP A 55 -5.96 -5.97 6.42
N THR A 56 -4.74 -6.49 6.31
CA THR A 56 -3.75 -6.44 7.39
C THR A 56 -2.58 -5.49 7.09
N ASP A 57 -1.78 -5.16 8.11
CA ASP A 57 -0.68 -4.20 8.01
C ASP A 57 0.54 -4.72 7.23
N ILE A 58 0.52 -5.98 6.77
CA ILE A 58 1.65 -6.58 6.04
C ILE A 58 1.56 -6.39 4.51
N ILE A 59 0.55 -5.69 3.98
CA ILE A 59 0.43 -5.46 2.53
C ILE A 59 1.69 -4.82 1.95
N GLU A 60 2.25 -3.81 2.62
CA GLU A 60 3.49 -3.15 2.18
C GLU A 60 4.70 -4.11 2.26
N PRO A 61 4.98 -4.78 3.40
CA PRO A 61 6.00 -5.83 3.47
C PRO A 61 5.85 -6.92 2.41
N VAL A 62 4.63 -7.35 2.10
CA VAL A 62 4.38 -8.38 1.07
C VAL A 62 4.71 -7.86 -0.32
N ALA A 63 4.31 -6.61 -0.64
CA ALA A 63 4.66 -5.98 -1.91
C ALA A 63 6.18 -5.86 -2.07
N TRP A 64 6.88 -5.41 -1.02
CA TRP A 64 8.34 -5.36 -1.00
C TRP A 64 8.98 -6.74 -1.13
N ALA A 65 8.41 -7.77 -0.50
CA ALA A 65 8.91 -9.13 -0.60
C ALA A 65 8.77 -9.67 -2.02
N MET A 66 7.69 -9.30 -2.73
CA MET A 66 7.50 -9.64 -4.14
C MET A 66 8.56 -8.97 -5.03
N ASP A 67 8.79 -7.66 -4.85
CA ASP A 67 9.83 -6.92 -5.58
C ASP A 67 11.22 -7.52 -5.30
N HIS A 68 11.55 -7.77 -4.04
CA HIS A 68 12.83 -8.35 -3.60
C HIS A 68 13.11 -9.73 -4.21
N ILE A 69 12.10 -10.62 -4.26
CA ILE A 69 12.25 -11.93 -4.91
C ILE A 69 12.53 -11.78 -6.41
N CYS A 70 11.90 -10.81 -7.07
CA CYS A 70 12.16 -10.53 -8.49
C CYS A 70 13.58 -10.00 -8.71
N GLU A 71 14.14 -9.23 -7.78
CA GLU A 71 15.52 -8.75 -7.82
C GLU A 71 16.55 -9.84 -7.56
N LEU A 72 16.30 -10.74 -6.60
CA LEU A 72 17.21 -11.85 -6.27
C LEU A 72 17.27 -12.90 -7.38
N PHE A 73 16.12 -13.19 -7.99
CA PHE A 73 15.97 -14.20 -9.02
C PHE A 73 15.39 -13.58 -10.27
N PRO A 74 16.18 -12.77 -10.99
CA PRO A 74 15.81 -12.42 -12.35
C PRO A 74 15.78 -13.75 -13.13
N PRO A 75 14.63 -14.17 -13.67
CA PRO A 75 14.51 -15.42 -14.40
C PRO A 75 15.43 -15.35 -15.62
N SER A 76 16.07 -16.48 -15.91
CA SER A 76 16.76 -16.67 -17.18
C SER A 76 15.73 -16.64 -18.31
N LEU A 77 15.65 -15.52 -19.03
CA LEU A 77 14.78 -15.37 -20.18
C LEU A 77 15.43 -15.97 -21.43
N GLU A 78 15.54 -17.29 -21.49
CA GLU A 78 15.55 -17.93 -22.80
C GLU A 78 14.09 -18.02 -23.29
N GLY A 79 13.66 -17.03 -24.09
CA GLY A 79 12.45 -17.13 -24.92
C GLY A 79 11.15 -16.44 -24.45
N ALA A 80 11.10 -15.87 -23.25
CA ALA A 80 9.97 -15.02 -22.86
C ALA A 80 10.19 -13.57 -23.31
N ASP A 81 10.09 -13.35 -24.62
CA ASP A 81 9.95 -12.00 -25.14
C ASP A 81 8.56 -11.42 -24.79
N ARG A 82 8.45 -10.09 -24.79
CA ARG A 82 7.21 -9.38 -24.50
C ARG A 82 6.04 -9.79 -25.39
N ALA A 83 6.28 -10.14 -26.65
CA ALA A 83 5.23 -10.54 -27.58
C ALA A 83 4.62 -11.90 -27.19
N ASN A 84 5.44 -12.84 -26.72
CA ASN A 84 4.96 -14.11 -26.18
C ASN A 84 4.08 -13.92 -24.94
N LEU A 85 4.51 -13.09 -23.98
CA LEU A 85 3.72 -12.82 -22.78
C LEU A 85 2.41 -12.07 -23.11
N LEU A 86 2.44 -11.14 -24.06
CA LEU A 86 1.21 -10.48 -24.53
C LEU A 86 0.23 -11.49 -25.15
N ARG A 87 0.72 -12.42 -25.96
CA ARG A 87 -0.10 -13.49 -26.54
C ARG A 87 -0.69 -14.40 -25.47
N MET A 88 0.09 -14.76 -24.45
CA MET A 88 -0.41 -15.56 -23.32
C MET A 88 -1.51 -14.80 -22.56
N ILE A 89 -1.32 -13.52 -22.23
CA ILE A 89 -2.36 -12.68 -21.60
C ILE A 89 -3.65 -12.68 -22.43
N GLN A 90 -3.56 -12.53 -23.75
CA GLN A 90 -4.73 -12.55 -24.64
C GLN A 90 -5.43 -13.91 -24.68
N GLN A 91 -4.70 -15.00 -24.52
CA GLN A 91 -5.24 -16.36 -24.52
C GLN A 91 -5.86 -16.75 -23.17
N SER A 92 -5.36 -16.19 -22.07
CA SER A 92 -5.80 -16.51 -20.71
C SER A 92 -7.02 -15.70 -20.25
N VAL A 93 -7.70 -14.93 -21.11
CA VAL A 93 -8.84 -14.07 -20.72
C VAL A 93 -9.98 -14.86 -20.07
N SER A 94 -10.15 -16.14 -20.42
CA SER A 94 -11.12 -17.05 -19.82
C SER A 94 -10.65 -17.77 -18.54
N ASN A 95 -9.36 -17.64 -18.18
CA ASN A 95 -8.75 -18.26 -17.02
C ASN A 95 -8.09 -17.19 -16.12
N PRO A 96 -8.83 -16.64 -15.13
CA PRO A 96 -8.35 -15.54 -14.31
C PRO A 96 -7.04 -15.80 -13.56
N GLU A 97 -6.76 -17.05 -13.16
CA GLU A 97 -5.53 -17.38 -12.44
C GLU A 97 -4.31 -17.33 -13.36
N GLU A 98 -4.45 -17.88 -14.56
CA GLU A 98 -3.42 -17.83 -15.59
C GLU A 98 -3.22 -16.39 -16.09
N LEU A 99 -4.30 -15.63 -16.24
CA LEU A 99 -4.24 -14.20 -16.56
C LEU A 99 -3.48 -13.41 -15.50
N ALA A 100 -3.79 -13.60 -14.21
CA ALA A 100 -3.09 -12.94 -13.11
C ALA A 100 -1.61 -13.31 -13.11
N GLN A 101 -1.28 -14.59 -13.30
CA GLN A 101 0.10 -15.05 -13.38
C GLN A 101 0.84 -14.39 -14.56
N ASN A 102 0.22 -14.32 -15.74
CA ASN A 102 0.82 -13.71 -16.91
C ASN A 102 1.01 -12.19 -16.74
N LEU A 103 0.10 -11.50 -16.05
CA LEU A 103 0.27 -10.09 -15.68
C LEU A 103 1.41 -9.88 -14.67
N PHE A 104 1.58 -10.79 -13.70
CA PHE A 104 2.74 -10.75 -12.80
C PHE A 104 4.05 -10.96 -13.55
N LEU A 105 4.12 -11.95 -14.45
CA LEU A 105 5.29 -12.18 -15.29
C LEU A 105 5.59 -10.98 -16.19
N MET A 106 4.55 -10.34 -16.73
CA MET A 106 4.68 -9.11 -17.50
C MET A 106 5.26 -7.97 -16.66
N ASN A 107 4.79 -7.79 -15.42
CA ASN A 107 5.31 -6.78 -14.50
C ASN A 107 6.77 -6.99 -14.16
N ALA A 108 7.15 -8.23 -13.88
CA ALA A 108 8.48 -8.53 -13.45
C ALA A 108 9.49 -8.47 -14.62
N TYR A 109 9.09 -8.85 -15.84
CA TYR A 109 10.07 -9.24 -16.86
C TYR A 109 9.88 -8.64 -18.26
N ALA A 110 8.67 -8.20 -18.61
CA ALA A 110 8.37 -7.71 -19.96
C ALA A 110 7.58 -6.41 -19.96
N LYS A 111 7.84 -5.57 -18.94
CA LYS A 111 7.11 -4.33 -18.65
C LYS A 111 6.72 -3.61 -19.95
N PRO A 112 5.42 -3.38 -20.19
CA PRO A 112 4.97 -2.66 -21.36
C PRO A 112 5.53 -1.23 -21.37
N VAL A 113 5.60 -0.65 -22.57
CA VAL A 113 6.10 0.73 -22.79
C VAL A 113 5.23 1.76 -22.08
N ASP A 114 3.97 1.42 -21.85
CA ASP A 114 2.98 2.26 -21.21
C ASP A 114 2.01 1.41 -20.37
N SER A 115 1.23 2.11 -19.56
CA SER A 115 0.30 1.53 -18.61
C SER A 115 -1.06 1.14 -19.22
N SER A 116 -1.30 1.36 -20.52
CA SER A 116 -2.62 1.18 -21.17
C SER A 116 -3.15 -0.24 -21.02
N MET A 117 -2.27 -1.23 -21.17
CA MET A 117 -2.64 -2.63 -21.02
C MET A 117 -3.10 -2.94 -19.58
N SER A 118 -2.37 -2.46 -18.58
CA SER A 118 -2.71 -2.71 -17.18
C SER A 118 -4.06 -2.12 -16.79
N LYS A 119 -4.40 -0.92 -17.30
CA LYS A 119 -5.67 -0.24 -17.02
C LYS A 119 -6.89 -1.04 -17.45
N ALA A 120 -6.79 -1.81 -18.53
CA ALA A 120 -7.89 -2.65 -19.01
C ALA A 120 -8.37 -3.68 -17.97
N PHE A 121 -7.52 -3.98 -16.98
CA PHE A 121 -7.77 -5.00 -15.96
C PHE A 121 -8.13 -4.42 -14.58
N PHE A 122 -8.22 -3.10 -14.43
CA PHE A 122 -8.57 -2.47 -13.14
C PHE A 122 -9.99 -2.80 -12.67
N SER A 123 -10.92 -2.97 -13.62
CA SER A 123 -12.31 -3.35 -13.34
C SER A 123 -12.55 -4.86 -13.39
N HIS A 124 -11.49 -5.68 -13.47
CA HIS A 124 -11.65 -7.13 -13.57
C HIS A 124 -12.27 -7.72 -12.29
N GLU A 125 -13.16 -8.71 -12.40
CA GLU A 125 -13.88 -9.26 -11.25
C GLU A 125 -12.94 -9.98 -10.26
N ASN A 126 -11.98 -10.74 -10.78
CA ASN A 126 -10.96 -11.43 -9.99
C ASN A 126 -9.97 -10.42 -9.34
N PRO A 127 -9.88 -10.36 -8.00
CA PRO A 127 -8.97 -9.46 -7.27
C PRO A 127 -7.48 -9.68 -7.57
N ARG A 128 -7.04 -10.90 -7.92
CA ARG A 128 -5.64 -11.20 -8.26
C ARG A 128 -5.26 -10.61 -9.61
N VAL A 129 -6.18 -10.64 -10.58
CA VAL A 129 -5.99 -9.98 -11.88
C VAL A 129 -5.88 -8.47 -11.67
N GLN A 130 -6.77 -7.88 -10.87
CA GLN A 130 -6.67 -6.46 -10.51
C GLN A 130 -5.35 -6.14 -9.81
N LEU A 131 -4.92 -6.96 -8.84
CA LEU A 131 -3.67 -6.78 -8.13
C LEU A 131 -2.47 -6.80 -9.09
N ALA A 132 -2.40 -7.83 -9.94
CA ALA A 132 -1.34 -7.96 -10.93
C ALA A 132 -1.33 -6.77 -11.91
N ALA A 133 -2.51 -6.30 -12.30
CA ALA A 133 -2.69 -5.14 -13.13
C ALA A 133 -2.23 -3.84 -12.44
N VAL A 134 -2.58 -3.63 -11.18
CA VAL A 134 -2.14 -2.46 -10.42
C VAL A 134 -0.63 -2.51 -10.18
N GLY A 135 -0.06 -3.67 -9.85
CA GLY A 135 1.39 -3.83 -9.74
C GLY A 135 2.10 -3.49 -11.06
N LEU A 136 1.56 -3.97 -12.17
CA LEU A 136 2.04 -3.63 -13.52
C LEU A 136 1.89 -2.14 -13.84
N PHE A 137 0.77 -1.54 -13.45
CA PHE A 137 0.56 -0.11 -13.59
C PHE A 137 1.63 0.65 -12.82
N CYS A 138 1.81 0.37 -11.52
CA CYS A 138 2.78 1.04 -10.65
C CYS A 138 4.23 0.94 -11.14
N SER A 139 4.56 -0.06 -11.96
CA SER A 139 5.92 -0.22 -12.51
C SER A 139 6.13 0.42 -13.88
N THR A 140 5.05 0.79 -14.58
CA THR A 140 5.07 1.33 -15.96
C THR A 140 4.47 2.73 -16.08
N CYS A 141 3.73 3.15 -15.07
CA CYS A 141 3.11 4.46 -14.96
C CYS A 141 4.16 5.56 -14.95
N LYS A 142 3.81 6.68 -15.57
CA LYS A 142 4.66 7.89 -15.61
C LYS A 142 4.11 8.97 -14.70
N LYS A 143 4.87 10.04 -14.46
CA LYS A 143 4.43 11.15 -13.60
C LYS A 143 3.15 11.81 -14.14
N GLU A 144 3.00 11.86 -15.47
CA GLU A 144 1.85 12.44 -16.16
C GLU A 144 0.55 11.65 -15.91
N GLU A 145 0.65 10.46 -15.33
CA GLU A 145 -0.45 9.55 -15.07
C GLU A 145 -0.95 9.58 -13.60
N LEU A 146 -0.41 10.50 -12.79
CA LEU A 146 -0.77 10.66 -11.37
C LEU A 146 -2.28 10.85 -11.18
N ASP A 147 -2.91 11.69 -12.02
CA ASP A 147 -4.34 11.99 -11.93
C ASP A 147 -5.22 10.75 -12.14
N MET A 148 -4.72 9.73 -12.85
CA MET A 148 -5.45 8.48 -13.06
C MET A 148 -5.45 7.57 -11.83
N ALA A 149 -4.51 7.74 -10.90
CA ALA A 149 -4.48 6.97 -9.65
C ALA A 149 -5.37 7.57 -8.56
N LEU A 150 -5.68 8.87 -8.64
CA LEU A 150 -6.49 9.57 -7.64
C LEU A 150 -7.88 8.97 -7.42
N PRO A 151 -8.66 8.61 -8.46
CA PRO A 151 -9.98 8.00 -8.27
C PRO A 151 -9.93 6.68 -7.49
N TYR A 152 -8.81 5.97 -7.55
CA TYR A 152 -8.64 4.67 -6.91
C TYR A 152 -8.23 4.75 -5.45
N LEU A 153 -7.95 5.94 -4.93
CA LEU A 153 -7.84 6.15 -3.49
C LEU A 153 -9.15 5.74 -2.78
N GLY A 154 -10.29 5.81 -3.48
CA GLY A 154 -11.63 5.48 -2.95
C GLY A 154 -12.07 4.07 -3.26
N HIS A 155 -11.20 3.25 -3.82
CA HIS A 155 -11.54 1.89 -4.24
C HIS A 155 -11.99 1.06 -3.03
N PRO A 156 -13.05 0.23 -3.12
CA PRO A 156 -13.58 -0.51 -1.97
C PRO A 156 -12.56 -1.47 -1.35
N ARG A 157 -11.62 -1.99 -2.14
CA ARG A 157 -10.55 -2.89 -1.66
C ARG A 157 -9.39 -2.09 -1.06
N SER A 158 -9.09 -2.34 0.21
CA SER A 158 -8.03 -1.70 1.00
C SER A 158 -6.64 -1.80 0.36
N TRP A 159 -6.25 -2.97 -0.14
CA TRP A 159 -4.97 -3.18 -0.81
C TRP A 159 -4.83 -2.35 -2.11
N PHE A 160 -5.92 -2.12 -2.84
CA PHE A 160 -5.90 -1.33 -4.07
C PHE A 160 -5.60 0.13 -3.73
N ARG A 161 -6.29 0.66 -2.70
CA ARG A 161 -6.03 2.01 -2.17
C ARG A 161 -4.55 2.17 -1.78
N ARG A 162 -4.01 1.19 -1.03
CA ARG A 162 -2.60 1.20 -0.57
C ARG A 162 -1.60 1.23 -1.72
N LEU A 163 -1.80 0.43 -2.77
CA LEU A 163 -0.92 0.44 -3.94
C LEU A 163 -0.99 1.77 -4.73
N CYS A 164 -2.18 2.35 -4.87
CA CYS A 164 -2.32 3.67 -5.50
C CYS A 164 -1.63 4.77 -4.68
N MET A 165 -1.72 4.74 -3.35
CA MET A 165 -0.99 5.66 -2.47
C MET A 165 0.52 5.51 -2.61
N PHE A 166 1.03 4.28 -2.66
CA PHE A 166 2.44 4.00 -2.89
C PHE A 166 2.94 4.65 -4.19
N TYR A 167 2.19 4.48 -5.28
CA TYR A 167 2.48 5.13 -6.56
C TYR A 167 2.49 6.66 -6.47
N LEU A 168 1.44 7.25 -5.89
CA LEU A 168 1.32 8.70 -5.77
C LEU A 168 2.46 9.30 -4.94
N ARG A 169 2.87 8.62 -3.86
CA ARG A 169 4.03 8.99 -3.04
C ARG A 169 5.33 8.96 -3.84
N ARG A 170 5.52 7.98 -4.73
CA ARG A 170 6.73 7.82 -5.55
C ARG A 170 6.93 8.94 -6.57
N PHE A 171 5.86 9.40 -7.23
CA PHE A 171 5.99 10.30 -8.39
C PHE A 171 5.52 11.74 -8.12
N GLY A 172 4.89 12.02 -6.99
CA GLY A 172 4.42 13.36 -6.69
C GLY A 172 3.79 13.48 -5.31
N ALA A 173 4.60 13.45 -4.24
CA ALA A 173 4.09 13.66 -2.89
C ALA A 173 3.30 14.97 -2.77
N LYS A 174 3.75 16.05 -3.43
CA LYS A 174 3.04 17.33 -3.49
C LYS A 174 1.69 17.19 -4.19
N GLU A 175 1.67 16.56 -5.35
CA GLU A 175 0.48 16.31 -6.16
C GLU A 175 -0.53 15.44 -5.40
N LEU A 176 -0.05 14.42 -4.66
CA LEU A 176 -0.86 13.60 -3.75
C LEU A 176 -1.53 14.45 -2.68
N TYR A 177 -0.78 15.25 -1.92
CA TYR A 177 -1.36 16.08 -0.87
C TYR A 177 -2.35 17.12 -1.42
N ASN A 178 -2.05 17.72 -2.58
CA ASN A 178 -2.98 18.63 -3.24
C ASN A 178 -4.30 17.94 -3.62
N ALA A 179 -4.22 16.72 -4.15
CA ALA A 179 -5.39 15.94 -4.51
C ALA A 179 -6.22 15.51 -3.29
N LEU A 180 -5.55 15.07 -2.22
CA LEU A 180 -6.20 14.74 -0.95
C LEU A 180 -6.91 15.97 -0.35
N GLU A 181 -6.26 17.13 -0.36
CA GLU A 181 -6.84 18.38 0.13
C GLU A 181 -8.04 18.82 -0.71
N ALA A 182 -8.01 18.64 -2.04
CA ALA A 182 -9.14 18.92 -2.92
C ALA A 182 -10.38 18.06 -2.60
N GLN A 183 -10.19 16.81 -2.16
CA GLN A 183 -11.31 15.94 -1.78
C GLN A 183 -12.03 16.39 -0.51
N LEU A 184 -11.40 17.21 0.35
CA LEU A 184 -12.07 17.73 1.56
C LEU A 184 -13.26 18.65 1.27
N SER A 185 -13.32 19.21 0.06
CA SER A 185 -14.46 20.02 -0.38
C SER A 185 -15.58 19.19 -1.04
N ASN A 186 -15.40 17.86 -1.16
CA ASN A 186 -16.37 16.98 -1.79
C ASN A 186 -17.62 16.83 -0.91
N LYS A 187 -18.80 16.90 -1.52
CA LYS A 187 -20.08 16.71 -0.80
C LYS A 187 -20.25 15.29 -0.31
N ASP A 188 -19.67 14.32 -1.01
CA ASP A 188 -19.69 12.91 -0.63
C ASP A 188 -18.81 12.68 0.60
N ILE A 189 -19.44 12.22 1.69
CA ILE A 189 -18.78 11.90 2.96
C ILE A 189 -17.73 10.79 2.75
N TYR A 190 -18.01 9.82 1.87
CA TYR A 190 -17.11 8.71 1.61
C TYR A 190 -15.77 9.20 1.01
N GLN A 191 -15.82 10.19 0.11
CA GLN A 191 -14.62 10.78 -0.47
C GLN A 191 -13.79 11.54 0.57
N ARG A 192 -14.43 12.17 1.57
CA ARG A 192 -13.72 12.82 2.68
C ARG A 192 -13.15 11.81 3.67
N GLN A 193 -13.87 10.73 3.98
CA GLN A 193 -13.38 9.62 4.82
C GLN A 193 -12.16 8.94 4.20
N MET A 194 -12.16 8.80 2.88
CA MET A 194 -11.05 8.24 2.11
C MET A 194 -9.75 9.04 2.29
N VAL A 195 -9.84 10.36 2.45
CA VAL A 195 -8.67 11.18 2.77
C VAL A 195 -8.07 10.73 4.10
N LEU A 196 -8.88 10.54 5.14
CA LEU A 196 -8.41 10.09 6.45
C LEU A 196 -7.82 8.68 6.41
N ASP A 197 -8.43 7.78 5.64
CA ASP A 197 -7.84 6.46 5.38
C ASP A 197 -6.47 6.60 4.74
N ALA A 198 -6.33 7.48 3.76
CA ALA A 198 -5.05 7.70 3.10
C ALA A 198 -3.98 8.26 4.05
N LEU A 199 -4.35 9.25 4.87
CA LEU A 199 -3.43 9.87 5.82
C LEU A 199 -2.85 8.85 6.81
N THR A 200 -3.62 7.84 7.22
CA THR A 200 -3.17 6.75 8.11
C THR A 200 -1.90 6.06 7.61
N TYR A 201 -1.70 5.99 6.29
CA TYR A 201 -0.56 5.34 5.66
C TYR A 201 0.53 6.31 5.18
N LEU A 202 0.32 7.61 5.34
CA LEU A 202 1.29 8.62 4.93
C LEU A 202 2.22 8.99 6.08
N PRO A 203 3.48 9.31 5.78
CA PRO A 203 4.41 9.79 6.80
C PRO A 203 3.87 11.07 7.44
N VAL A 204 4.05 11.19 8.75
CA VAL A 204 3.67 12.40 9.49
C VAL A 204 4.63 13.52 9.10
N ASN A 205 4.09 14.54 8.44
CA ASN A 205 4.81 15.76 8.07
C ASN A 205 3.82 16.96 8.09
N GLY A 206 4.32 18.15 7.79
CA GLY A 206 3.50 19.37 7.81
C GLY A 206 2.26 19.32 6.89
N SER A 207 2.32 18.63 5.74
CA SER A 207 1.17 18.46 4.85
C SER A 207 0.14 17.49 5.43
N THR A 208 0.59 16.34 5.96
CA THR A 208 -0.28 15.38 6.66
C THR A 208 -1.00 16.05 7.83
N VAL A 209 -0.26 16.78 8.68
CA VAL A 209 -0.83 17.52 9.82
C VAL A 209 -1.82 18.59 9.35
N ARG A 210 -1.49 19.37 8.31
CA ARG A 210 -2.41 20.39 7.77
C ARG A 210 -3.75 19.77 7.36
N ILE A 211 -3.73 18.68 6.59
CA ILE A 211 -4.96 18.03 6.10
C ILE A 211 -5.76 17.44 7.28
N LEU A 212 -5.11 16.83 8.27
CA LEU A 212 -5.80 16.36 9.49
C LEU A 212 -6.50 17.49 10.23
N LEU A 213 -5.83 18.64 10.39
CA LEU A 213 -6.42 19.80 11.05
C LEU A 213 -7.64 20.34 10.29
N LEU A 214 -7.66 20.24 8.96
CA LEU A 214 -8.85 20.57 8.16
C LEU A 214 -9.97 19.55 8.40
N CYS A 215 -9.68 18.25 8.37
CA CYS A 215 -10.67 17.20 8.62
C CYS A 215 -11.29 17.28 10.02
N SER A 216 -10.53 17.67 11.03
CA SER A 216 -11.04 17.85 12.40
C SER A 216 -12.03 18.99 12.58
N ARG A 217 -12.28 19.77 11.53
CA ARG A 217 -13.27 20.86 11.48
C ARG A 217 -14.41 20.54 10.51
N ASP A 218 -14.48 19.30 10.01
CA ASP A 218 -15.54 18.89 9.11
C ASP A 218 -16.91 19.00 9.79
N PRO A 219 -17.95 19.46 9.08
CA PRO A 219 -19.29 19.53 9.66
C PRO A 219 -19.88 18.16 10.02
N VAL A 220 -19.32 17.06 9.49
CA VAL A 220 -19.80 15.69 9.77
C VAL A 220 -19.00 15.08 10.92
N ASP A 221 -19.72 14.67 11.96
CA ASP A 221 -19.16 14.10 13.19
C ASP A 221 -18.30 12.87 12.92
N GLU A 222 -18.72 11.99 12.00
CA GLU A 222 -17.95 10.80 11.62
C GLU A 222 -16.56 11.14 11.07
N ILE A 223 -16.43 12.23 10.31
CA ILE A 223 -15.15 12.71 9.78
C ILE A 223 -14.30 13.26 10.92
N ARG A 224 -14.90 14.07 11.81
CA ARG A 224 -14.18 14.62 12.96
C ARG A 224 -13.69 13.51 13.89
N MET A 225 -14.53 12.53 14.20
CA MET A 225 -14.17 11.36 15.00
C MET A 225 -13.01 10.58 14.37
N LYS A 226 -13.10 10.23 13.09
CA LYS A 226 -12.03 9.51 12.40
C LYS A 226 -10.74 10.33 12.32
N SER A 227 -10.84 11.66 12.15
CA SER A 227 -9.66 12.54 12.19
C SER A 227 -8.99 12.54 13.55
N LEU A 228 -9.78 12.47 14.64
CA LEU A 228 -9.31 12.40 16.00
C LEU A 228 -8.57 11.08 16.28
N GLU A 229 -9.10 9.96 15.77
CA GLU A 229 -8.42 8.66 15.83
C GLU A 229 -7.05 8.70 15.13
N VAL A 230 -7.00 9.21 13.90
CA VAL A 230 -5.75 9.33 13.15
C VAL A 230 -4.77 10.30 13.84
N MET A 231 -5.25 11.42 14.38
CA MET A 231 -4.41 12.33 15.17
C MET A 231 -3.83 11.67 16.42
N GLY A 232 -4.60 10.80 17.08
CA GLY A 232 -4.14 10.03 18.25
C GLY A 232 -2.98 9.08 17.95
N MET A 233 -2.82 8.67 16.69
CA MET A 233 -1.68 7.87 16.24
C MET A 233 -0.38 8.70 16.12
N TYR A 234 -0.48 10.03 16.08
CA TYR A 234 0.64 10.92 15.79
C TYR A 234 1.05 11.77 17.00
N ALA A 235 2.31 11.66 17.41
CA ALA A 235 2.89 12.47 18.48
C ALA A 235 3.30 13.89 18.02
N HIS A 236 2.47 14.55 17.21
CA HIS A 236 2.76 15.89 16.71
C HIS A 236 2.13 16.98 17.59
N GLN A 237 2.87 18.04 17.91
CA GLN A 237 2.39 19.07 18.85
C GLN A 237 1.09 19.74 18.37
N SER A 238 0.98 20.04 17.07
CA SER A 238 -0.23 20.66 16.52
C SER A 238 -1.45 19.74 16.55
N THR A 239 -1.28 18.41 16.40
CA THR A 239 -2.41 17.48 16.53
C THR A 239 -2.84 17.40 17.99
N ARG A 240 -1.90 17.40 18.95
CA ARG A 240 -2.21 17.47 20.38
C ARG A 240 -3.00 18.72 20.78
N ILE A 241 -2.61 19.90 20.29
CA ILE A 241 -3.37 21.14 20.53
C ILE A 241 -4.79 20.99 20.00
N ARG A 242 -4.95 20.44 18.80
CA ARG A 242 -6.28 20.25 18.22
C ARG A 242 -7.11 19.21 18.97
N ILE A 243 -6.51 18.11 19.43
CA ILE A 243 -7.18 17.13 20.30
C ILE A 243 -7.69 17.83 21.57
N GLN A 244 -6.90 18.70 22.19
CA GLN A 244 -7.35 19.50 23.34
C GLN A 244 -8.51 20.42 23.01
N GLU A 245 -8.54 21.06 21.84
CA GLU A 245 -9.69 21.87 21.43
C GLU A 245 -10.95 21.02 21.19
N MET A 246 -10.79 19.75 20.82
CA MET A 246 -11.89 18.82 20.55
C MET A 246 -12.53 18.24 21.81
N THR A 247 -11.99 18.50 23.01
CA THR A 247 -12.71 18.19 24.26
C THR A 247 -13.95 19.06 24.45
N ASP A 248 -14.03 20.18 23.73
CA ASP A 248 -15.16 21.10 23.70
C ASP A 248 -16.00 20.96 22.40
N ASP A 249 -15.94 19.81 21.71
CA ASP A 249 -16.78 19.54 20.54
C ASP A 249 -18.28 19.49 20.93
N LEU A 250 -19.17 19.70 19.96
CA LEU A 250 -20.61 19.60 20.19
C LEU A 250 -21.08 18.14 20.31
N ASN A 251 -20.30 17.20 19.78
CA ASN A 251 -20.56 15.78 19.90
C ASN A 251 -19.83 15.20 21.11
N ILE A 252 -20.59 14.69 22.07
CA ILE A 252 -20.06 14.16 23.33
C ILE A 252 -19.10 12.97 23.14
N GLU A 253 -19.33 12.11 22.14
CA GLU A 253 -18.44 10.97 21.87
C GLU A 253 -17.05 11.47 21.42
N ILE A 254 -17.00 12.56 20.66
CA ILE A 254 -15.75 13.20 20.25
C ILE A 254 -15.02 13.78 21.46
N CYS A 255 -15.74 14.45 22.37
CA CYS A 255 -15.17 14.97 23.61
C CYS A 255 -14.54 13.85 24.44
N GLU A 256 -15.29 12.79 24.72
CA GLU A 256 -14.83 11.63 25.52
C GLU A 256 -13.61 10.96 24.88
N LYS A 257 -13.63 10.81 23.55
CA LYS A 257 -12.48 10.25 22.81
C LYS A 257 -11.25 11.15 22.90
N ALA A 258 -11.43 12.46 22.82
CA ALA A 258 -10.33 13.42 22.89
C ALA A 258 -9.69 13.41 24.29
N GLU A 259 -10.51 13.41 25.34
CA GLU A 259 -10.05 13.28 26.73
C GLU A 259 -9.29 11.97 26.94
N SER A 260 -9.81 10.85 26.42
CA SER A 260 -9.16 9.54 26.48
C SER A 260 -7.78 9.56 25.81
N LEU A 261 -7.66 10.13 24.62
CA LEU A 261 -6.37 10.26 23.91
C LEU A 261 -5.38 11.14 24.66
N LEU A 262 -5.84 12.23 25.29
CA LEU A 262 -4.99 13.10 26.11
C LEU A 262 -4.51 12.39 27.37
N ALA A 263 -5.36 11.59 28.02
CA ALA A 263 -5.00 10.80 29.19
C ALA A 263 -3.95 9.71 28.87
N LEU A 264 -4.03 9.09 27.68
CA LEU A 264 -3.04 8.11 27.22
C LEU A 264 -1.67 8.74 26.92
N SER A 265 -1.62 10.04 26.61
CA SER A 265 -0.40 10.76 26.22
C SER A 265 0.54 11.16 27.39
N VAL A 266 0.31 10.63 28.60
CA VAL A 266 1.19 10.84 29.79
C VAL A 266 2.46 9.96 29.74
N SER A 267 2.67 9.16 28.69
CA SER A 267 3.96 8.51 28.43
C SER A 267 4.37 8.66 26.96
N PRO A 268 5.31 9.56 26.63
CA PRO A 268 5.77 9.72 25.26
C PRO A 268 6.58 8.50 24.83
N LYS A 269 6.17 7.83 23.74
CA LYS A 269 7.13 7.13 22.88
C LYS A 269 7.93 8.22 22.17
N VAL A 270 9.12 8.49 22.70
CA VAL A 270 10.11 9.35 22.06
C VAL A 270 10.48 8.72 20.72
N THR A 271 10.20 9.43 19.64
CA THR A 271 11.03 9.35 18.44
C THR A 271 11.33 10.78 18.01
N ASP A 272 12.45 11.29 18.52
CA ASP A 272 13.24 12.26 17.76
C ASP A 272 13.55 11.60 16.42
N LEU A 273 12.93 12.07 15.34
CA LEU A 273 13.42 11.82 14.00
C LEU A 273 13.94 13.15 13.46
N ASN A 274 15.26 13.25 13.56
CA ASN A 274 16.09 14.22 12.87
C ASN A 274 15.75 14.18 11.36
N PRO A 275 15.50 15.31 10.66
CA PRO A 275 15.07 15.30 9.25
C PRO A 275 16.17 14.98 8.23
N GLU A 276 17.38 14.64 8.67
CA GLU A 276 18.54 14.45 7.79
C GLU A 276 19.16 13.05 7.95
N ASP A 277 18.49 12.01 7.43
CA ASP A 277 19.16 10.86 6.76
C ASP A 277 18.14 9.94 6.06
N PRO A 278 17.89 10.10 4.74
CA PRO A 278 17.08 9.14 3.97
C PRO A 278 17.91 8.08 3.24
N MET A 279 19.24 7.97 3.43
CA MET A 279 20.11 7.16 2.55
C MET A 279 21.21 6.35 3.27
N GLY A 280 21.06 6.05 4.55
CA GLY A 280 22.09 5.37 5.36
C GLY A 280 22.03 3.83 5.46
N LEU A 281 21.54 3.05 4.49
CA LEU A 281 21.70 1.58 4.47
C LEU A 281 21.84 1.01 3.05
N LEU A 282 22.98 1.28 2.42
CA LEU A 282 23.57 0.46 1.36
C LEU A 282 25.10 0.42 1.57
N HIS A 283 25.56 -0.54 2.37
CA HIS A 283 26.88 -1.15 2.26
C HIS A 283 26.74 -2.65 2.47
#